data_AF-K6UNK9-F1
#
_entry.id   AF-K6UNK9-F1
#
_cell.length_a   1.000
_cell.length_b   1.000
_cell.length_c   1.000
_cell.angle_alpha   90.00
_cell.angle_beta   90.00
_cell.angle_gamma   90.00
#
_symmetry.space_group_name_H-M   'P 1'
#
loop_
_entity.id
_entity.type
_entity.pdbx_description
1 polymer ?
#
loop_
_entity_poly.entity_id
_entity_poly.type
_entity_poly.pdbx_seq_one_letter_code
_entity_poly.pdbx_strand_id
1 'polypeptide(L)'
;NDYEYLCGNKCCRYLNNWIYYVSKKHHLRKFIISLIISESIDKYSGPNPQISCIDYKYEEKYKEPEKIIKLLNFQDNIQIILETLLDKVDSISCPAQIYLYECINIYRELDQNYCSNPEEMNEENKSICEILHKFKTSYTENLYNKKGI
;
A
#
# COMPACT_ATOMS: atom_id res chain seq x y z
N ASN A 1 18.90 -13.19 -13.16
CA ASN A 1 19.50 -12.39 -12.08
C ASN A 1 18.69 -12.64 -10.83
N ASP A 2 19.27 -13.22 -9.77
CA ASP A 2 18.55 -13.69 -8.57
C ASP A 2 17.78 -12.59 -7.82
N TYR A 3 18.07 -11.32 -8.13
CA TYR A 3 17.37 -10.14 -7.60
C TYR A 3 16.01 -9.85 -8.25
N GLU A 4 15.83 -10.22 -9.52
CA GLU A 4 14.53 -10.13 -10.20
C GLU A 4 13.51 -11.12 -9.60
N TYR A 5 14.02 -12.20 -8.99
CA TYR A 5 13.25 -13.25 -8.33
C TYR A 5 12.88 -12.93 -6.87
N LEU A 6 13.57 -11.97 -6.23
CA LEU A 6 13.46 -11.75 -4.78
C LEU A 6 12.19 -11.00 -4.33
N CYS A 7 11.49 -10.25 -5.20
CA CYS A 7 10.35 -9.43 -4.73
C CYS A 7 9.36 -8.86 -5.77
N GLY A 8 9.70 -8.87 -7.07
CA GLY A 8 8.82 -8.35 -8.14
C GLY A 8 8.23 -6.95 -7.87
N ASN A 9 6.97 -6.74 -8.24
CA ASN A 9 6.26 -5.46 -8.06
C ASN A 9 6.05 -5.03 -6.59
N LYS A 10 6.18 -5.95 -5.62
CA LYS A 10 5.95 -5.65 -4.19
C LYS A 10 7.05 -4.74 -3.63
N CYS A 11 8.31 -4.96 -4.00
CA CYS A 11 9.40 -4.14 -3.47
C CYS A 11 9.33 -2.71 -3.97
N CYS A 12 8.88 -2.50 -5.21
CA CYS A 12 8.67 -1.17 -5.74
C CYS A 12 7.55 -0.47 -4.95
N ARG A 13 6.45 -1.16 -4.60
CA ARG A 13 5.43 -0.60 -3.70
C ARG A 13 5.98 -0.29 -2.31
N TYR A 14 6.70 -1.21 -1.66
CA TYR A 14 7.28 -0.98 -0.34
C TYR A 14 8.28 0.18 -0.32
N LEU A 15 9.14 0.27 -1.34
CA LEU A 15 10.08 1.38 -1.47
C LEU A 15 9.34 2.71 -1.59
N ASN A 16 8.34 2.80 -2.46
CA ASN A 16 7.58 4.04 -2.61
C ASN A 16 6.77 4.41 -1.36
N ASN A 17 6.15 3.42 -0.71
CA ASN A 17 5.42 3.62 0.55
C ASN A 17 6.37 4.16 1.64
N TRP A 18 7.58 3.62 1.72
CA TRP A 18 8.60 4.08 2.66
C TRP A 18 9.10 5.49 2.34
N ILE A 19 9.40 5.78 1.06
CA ILE A 19 9.79 7.11 0.60
C ILE A 19 8.71 8.13 0.97
N TYR A 20 7.44 7.82 0.70
CA TYR A 20 6.31 8.68 1.04
C TYR A 20 6.21 8.90 2.55
N TYR A 21 6.31 7.84 3.36
CA TYR A 21 6.27 7.95 4.82
C TYR A 21 7.39 8.85 5.35
N VAL A 22 8.63 8.63 4.91
CA VAL A 22 9.79 9.41 5.33
C VAL A 22 9.65 10.87 4.89
N SER A 23 9.19 11.11 3.66
CA SER A 23 9.02 12.46 3.14
C SER A 23 8.00 13.25 3.94
N LYS A 24 6.86 12.65 4.29
CA LYS A 24 5.84 13.29 5.14
C LYS A 24 6.34 13.52 6.55
N LYS A 25 6.93 12.49 7.18
CA LYS A 25 7.44 12.55 8.55
C LYS A 25 8.47 13.65 8.76
N HIS A 26 9.34 13.86 7.78
CA HIS A 26 10.43 14.84 7.86
C HIS A 26 10.18 16.10 7.03
N HIS A 27 8.97 16.28 6.49
CA HIS A 27 8.59 17.40 5.62
C HIS A 27 9.60 17.65 4.48
N LEU A 28 10.09 16.57 3.87
CA LEU A 28 11.08 16.65 2.81
C LEU A 28 10.46 17.23 1.55
N ARG A 29 11.14 18.22 0.95
CA ARG A 29 10.72 18.74 -0.36
C ARG A 29 11.04 17.72 -1.45
N LYS A 30 10.21 17.64 -2.49
CA LYS A 30 10.39 16.72 -3.64
C LYS A 30 11.82 16.71 -4.18
N PHE A 31 12.45 17.88 -4.31
CA PHE A 31 13.82 18.01 -4.83
C PHE A 31 14.88 17.29 -3.97
N ILE A 32 14.72 17.26 -2.65
CA ILE A 32 15.65 16.56 -1.74
C ILE A 32 15.57 15.05 -1.99
N ILE A 33 14.35 14.55 -2.14
CA ILE A 33 14.10 13.13 -2.38
C ILE A 33 14.69 12.72 -3.74
N SER A 34 14.48 13.54 -4.78
CA SER A 34 15.07 13.32 -6.11
C SER A 34 16.59 13.30 -6.07
N LEU A 35 17.21 14.20 -5.30
CA LEU A 35 18.66 14.26 -5.15
C LEU A 35 19.21 13.02 -4.45
N ILE A 36 18.60 12.59 -3.33
CA ILE A 36 19.02 11.38 -2.61
C ILE A 36 18.96 10.16 -3.52
N ILE A 37 17.91 10.04 -4.33
CA ILE A 37 17.73 8.89 -5.20
C ILE A 37 18.69 8.92 -6.38
N SER A 38 18.91 10.08 -7.02
CA SER A 38 19.95 10.24 -8.04
C SER A 38 21.33 9.84 -7.52
N GLU A 39 21.72 10.37 -6.36
CA GLU A 39 23.00 10.05 -5.71
C GLU A 39 23.12 8.56 -5.34
N SER A 40 22.02 7.95 -4.91
CA SER A 40 21.99 6.53 -4.56
C SER A 40 22.17 5.64 -5.79
N ILE A 41 21.57 6.02 -6.92
CA ILE A 41 21.72 5.33 -8.20
C ILE A 41 23.17 5.44 -8.69
N ASP A 42 23.74 6.65 -8.65
CA ASP A 42 25.08 6.92 -9.16
C ASP A 42 26.16 6.21 -8.33
N LYS A 43 25.99 6.14 -7.00
CA LYS A 43 26.98 5.54 -6.08
C LYS A 43 26.84 4.05 -5.89
N TYR A 44 25.63 3.51 -5.98
CA TYR A 44 25.35 2.10 -5.71
C TYR A 44 24.84 1.42 -6.98
N SER A 45 25.77 1.08 -7.87
CA SER A 45 25.51 0.28 -9.08
C SER A 45 25.33 -1.20 -8.70
N GLY A 46 24.24 -1.51 -7.99
CA GLY A 46 23.83 -2.87 -7.66
C GLY A 46 22.62 -3.32 -8.49
N PRO A 47 22.14 -4.56 -8.30
CA PRO A 47 20.85 -5.03 -8.82
C PRO A 47 19.68 -4.39 -8.04
N ASN A 48 19.76 -3.07 -7.87
CA ASN A 48 18.72 -2.26 -7.29
C ASN A 48 17.44 -2.41 -8.12
N PRO A 49 16.26 -2.30 -7.50
CA PRO A 49 15.03 -2.12 -8.27
C PRO A 49 15.30 -1.03 -9.29
N GLN A 50 15.00 -1.32 -10.56
CA GLN A 50 15.26 -0.38 -11.65
C GLN A 50 14.73 1.01 -11.26
N ILE A 51 15.41 2.06 -11.69
CA ILE A 51 14.99 3.47 -11.53
C ILE A 51 13.49 3.64 -11.89
N SER A 52 13.01 2.81 -12.82
CA SER A 52 11.61 2.71 -13.23
C SER A 52 10.62 2.43 -12.10
N CYS A 53 11.06 1.92 -10.94
CA CYS A 53 10.20 1.61 -9.81
C CYS A 53 9.84 2.80 -8.93
N ILE A 54 10.53 3.93 -9.04
CA ILE A 54 10.34 5.05 -8.13
C ILE A 54 9.25 5.97 -8.70
N ASP A 55 8.08 5.95 -8.06
CA ASP A 55 6.91 6.75 -8.40
C ASP A 55 6.56 7.69 -7.23
N TYR A 56 7.08 8.92 -7.30
CA TYR A 56 6.80 9.96 -6.30
C TYR A 56 5.42 10.59 -6.40
N LYS A 57 4.58 10.09 -7.31
CA LYS A 57 3.31 10.73 -7.65
C LYS A 57 2.17 10.30 -6.75
N TYR A 58 2.42 9.69 -5.58
CA TYR A 58 1.33 9.33 -4.65
C TYR A 58 0.40 10.52 -4.33
N GLU A 59 0.97 11.70 -4.08
CA GLU A 59 0.20 12.93 -3.82
C GLU A 59 -0.52 13.48 -5.06
N GLU A 60 -0.04 13.14 -6.26
CA GLU A 60 -0.63 13.58 -7.54
C GLU A 60 -1.68 12.57 -8.03
N LYS A 61 -1.55 11.30 -7.64
CA LYS A 61 -2.35 10.18 -8.13
C LYS A 61 -3.52 9.87 -7.21
N TYR A 62 -3.37 10.15 -5.92
CA TYR A 62 -4.37 9.83 -4.91
C TYR A 62 -4.69 11.06 -4.07
N LYS A 63 -5.98 11.35 -3.94
CA LYS A 63 -6.49 12.39 -3.03
C LYS A 63 -6.19 12.08 -1.57
N GLU A 64 -6.17 10.78 -1.23
CA GLU A 64 -5.92 10.28 0.14
C GLU A 64 -4.78 9.25 0.17
N PRO A 65 -3.53 9.67 -0.09
CA PRO A 65 -2.41 8.76 -0.32
C PRO A 65 -2.09 7.86 0.88
N GLU A 66 -2.20 8.35 2.12
CA GLU A 66 -1.94 7.55 3.32
C GLU A 66 -2.91 6.38 3.48
N LYS A 67 -4.20 6.63 3.23
CA LYS A 67 -5.23 5.60 3.26
C LYS A 67 -5.00 4.56 2.18
N ILE A 68 -4.63 4.99 0.97
CA ILE A 68 -4.28 4.10 -0.14
C ILE A 68 -3.06 3.25 0.19
N ILE A 69 -1.98 3.84 0.71
CA ILE A 69 -0.76 3.12 1.11
C ILE A 69 -1.08 2.04 2.14
N LYS A 70 -1.97 2.32 3.10
CA LYS A 70 -2.39 1.34 4.11
C LYS A 70 -3.13 0.16 3.49
N LEU A 71 -4.07 0.40 2.56
CA LEU A 71 -4.76 -0.68 1.84
C LEU A 71 -3.81 -1.50 0.94
N LEU A 72 -2.85 -0.87 0.28
CA LEU A 72 -1.83 -1.58 -0.51
C LEU A 72 -0.93 -2.45 0.37
N ASN A 73 -0.49 -1.92 1.52
CA ASN A 73 0.27 -2.70 2.50
C ASN A 73 -0.54 -3.90 3.02
N PHE A 74 -1.84 -3.72 3.26
CA PHE A 74 -2.73 -4.83 3.62
C PHE A 74 -2.74 -5.91 2.55
N GLN A 75 -2.97 -5.55 1.28
CA GLN A 75 -3.01 -6.50 0.16
C GLN A 75 -1.70 -7.27 0.03
N ASP A 76 -0.56 -6.57 0.12
CA ASP A 76 0.74 -7.18 -0.08
C ASP A 76 1.16 -8.15 1.04
N ASN A 77 0.61 -7.94 2.24
CA ASN A 77 0.92 -8.69 3.46
C ASN A 77 -0.27 -9.52 3.98
N ILE A 78 -1.30 -9.74 3.16
CA ILE A 78 -2.55 -10.39 3.61
C ILE A 78 -2.34 -11.78 4.21
N GLN A 79 -1.37 -12.54 3.70
CA GLN A 79 -1.03 -13.86 4.23
C GLN A 79 -0.43 -13.78 5.65
N ILE A 80 0.45 -12.81 5.88
CA ILE A 80 1.03 -12.56 7.22
C ILE A 80 -0.06 -12.12 8.19
N ILE A 81 -0.99 -11.26 7.73
CA ILE A 81 -2.13 -10.80 8.52
C ILE A 81 -3.03 -11.99 8.88
N LEU A 82 -3.37 -12.84 7.91
CA LEU A 82 -4.13 -14.08 8.10
C LEU A 82 -3.48 -14.98 9.16
N GLU A 83 -2.19 -15.27 9.02
CA GLU A 83 -1.45 -16.10 9.99
C GLU A 83 -1.45 -15.48 11.39
N THR A 84 -1.24 -14.17 11.48
CA THR A 84 -1.25 -13.44 12.77
C THR A 84 -2.65 -13.45 13.41
N LEU A 85 -3.72 -13.41 12.62
CA LEU A 85 -5.10 -13.52 13.11
C LEU A 85 -5.42 -14.93 13.62
N LEU A 86 -4.87 -15.96 12.96
CA LEU A 86 -5.08 -17.36 13.33
C LEU A 86 -4.24 -17.81 14.54
N ASP A 87 -3.14 -17.12 14.85
CA ASP A 87 -2.19 -17.49 15.91
C ASP A 87 -2.71 -17.34 17.36
N LYS A 88 -4.03 -17.12 17.55
CA LYS A 88 -4.77 -17.22 18.83
C LYS A 88 -3.94 -16.92 20.09
N VAL A 89 -3.37 -15.72 20.18
CA VAL A 89 -2.99 -15.18 21.49
C VAL A 89 -4.28 -14.58 22.05
N ASP A 90 -4.81 -15.19 23.12
CA ASP A 90 -6.03 -14.85 23.87
C ASP A 90 -6.01 -13.42 24.45
N SER A 91 -5.81 -12.41 23.61
CA SER A 91 -5.83 -11.01 23.99
C SER A 91 -6.91 -10.29 23.21
N ILE A 92 -7.74 -9.57 23.95
CA ILE A 92 -8.84 -8.71 23.50
C ILE A 92 -8.33 -7.54 22.60
N SER A 93 -7.02 -7.46 22.35
CA SER A 93 -6.36 -6.39 21.60
C SER A 93 -5.30 -6.92 20.60
N CYS A 94 -5.65 -7.90 19.75
CA CYS A 94 -4.75 -8.34 18.69
C CYS A 94 -4.45 -7.17 17.72
N PRO A 95 -3.18 -6.73 17.56
CA PRO A 95 -2.84 -5.64 16.67
C PRO A 95 -3.25 -5.89 15.20
N ALA A 96 -3.25 -7.16 14.76
CA ALA A 96 -3.71 -7.53 13.42
C ALA A 96 -5.22 -7.32 13.24
N GLN A 97 -6.02 -7.58 14.28
CA GLN A 97 -7.46 -7.28 14.25
C GLN A 97 -7.72 -5.77 14.20
N ILE A 98 -7.01 -4.98 15.02
CA ILE A 98 -7.11 -3.52 15.00
C ILE A 98 -6.75 -3.00 13.60
N TYR A 99 -5.62 -3.44 13.05
CA TYR A 99 -5.19 -3.06 11.71
C TYR A 99 -6.20 -3.46 10.62
N LEU A 100 -6.81 -4.65 10.73
CA LEU A 100 -7.85 -5.10 9.82
C LEU A 100 -9.08 -4.18 9.87
N TYR A 101 -9.59 -3.87 11.06
CA TYR A 101 -10.75 -2.98 11.21
C TYR A 101 -10.47 -1.57 10.68
N GLU A 102 -9.27 -1.05 10.91
CA GLU A 102 -8.85 0.23 10.33
C GLU A 102 -8.88 0.17 8.79
N CYS A 103 -8.38 -0.90 8.17
CA CYS A 103 -8.44 -1.07 6.72
C CYS A 103 -9.89 -1.18 6.19
N ILE A 104 -10.77 -1.89 6.91
CA ILE A 104 -12.20 -1.99 6.55
C ILE A 104 -12.87 -0.62 6.61
N ASN A 105 -12.60 0.17 7.66
CA ASN A 105 -13.17 1.52 7.79
C ASN A 105 -12.68 2.45 6.68
N ILE A 106 -11.39 2.41 6.37
CA ILE A 106 -10.80 3.16 5.25
C ILE A 106 -11.45 2.74 3.92
N TYR A 107 -11.61 1.44 3.67
CA TYR A 107 -12.29 0.95 2.46
C TYR A 107 -13.69 1.54 2.32
N ARG A 108 -14.50 1.49 3.39
CA ARG A 108 -15.89 2.00 3.37
C ARG A 108 -15.93 3.50 3.10
N GLU A 109 -15.04 4.27 3.74
CA GLU A 109 -14.96 5.70 3.55
C GLU A 109 -14.57 6.08 2.11
N LEU A 110 -13.50 5.48 1.58
CA LEU A 110 -13.04 5.75 0.22
C LEU A 110 -14.07 5.31 -0.85
N ASP A 111 -14.77 4.19 -0.62
CA ASP A 111 -15.80 3.68 -1.53
C ASP A 111 -17.01 4.64 -1.61
N GLN A 112 -17.42 5.19 -0.47
CA GLN A 112 -18.46 6.22 -0.38
C GLN A 112 -18.04 7.52 -1.06
N ASN A 113 -16.81 8.00 -0.79
CA ASN A 113 -16.36 9.30 -1.26
C ASN A 113 -15.96 9.32 -2.74
N TYR A 114 -15.47 8.20 -3.30
CA TYR A 114 -14.84 8.20 -4.62
C TYR A 114 -15.42 7.21 -5.62
N CYS A 115 -16.16 6.18 -5.17
CA CYS A 115 -16.61 5.09 -6.05
C CYS A 115 -18.12 4.99 -6.20
N SER A 116 -18.88 5.68 -5.35
CA SER A 116 -20.33 5.57 -5.30
C SER A 116 -21.06 6.41 -6.35
N ASN A 117 -20.44 7.48 -6.88
CA ASN A 117 -21.05 8.37 -7.87
C ASN A 117 -20.39 8.23 -9.26
N PRO A 118 -21.10 7.70 -10.28
CA PRO A 118 -20.58 7.60 -11.65
C PRO A 118 -20.21 8.95 -12.29
N GLU A 119 -20.88 10.04 -11.91
CA GLU A 119 -20.63 11.38 -12.47
C GLU A 119 -19.31 11.98 -11.99
N GLU A 120 -18.77 11.51 -10.87
CA GLU A 120 -17.50 11.94 -10.28
C GLU A 120 -16.33 11.03 -10.68
N MET A 121 -16.52 10.10 -11.63
CA MET A 121 -15.54 9.09 -12.02
C MET A 121 -14.42 9.67 -12.91
N ASN A 122 -13.60 10.56 -12.36
CA ASN A 122 -12.37 11.05 -12.99
C ASN A 122 -11.22 10.03 -12.88
N GLU A 123 -10.06 10.30 -13.51
CA GLU A 123 -8.92 9.36 -13.52
C GLU A 123 -8.37 9.03 -12.11
N GLU A 124 -8.35 10.00 -11.20
CA GLU A 124 -7.94 9.82 -9.81
C GLU A 124 -8.91 8.90 -9.05
N ASN A 125 -10.21 9.18 -9.14
CA ASN A 125 -11.26 8.37 -8.50
C ASN A 125 -11.25 6.95 -9.07
N LYS A 126 -11.11 6.78 -10.39
CA LYS A 126 -10.95 5.47 -11.04
C LYS A 126 -9.77 4.69 -10.46
N SER A 127 -8.61 5.36 -10.31
CA SER A 127 -7.41 4.74 -9.73
C SER A 127 -7.61 4.28 -8.29
N ILE A 128 -8.36 5.06 -7.48
CA ILE A 128 -8.75 4.69 -6.12
C ILE A 128 -9.67 3.46 -6.15
N CYS A 129 -10.73 3.48 -6.97
CA CYS A 129 -11.71 2.40 -7.04
C CYS A 129 -11.12 1.07 -7.50
N GLU A 130 -10.14 1.08 -8.42
CA GLU A 130 -9.40 -0.11 -8.81
C GLU A 130 -8.64 -0.75 -7.64
N ILE A 131 -8.09 0.07 -6.73
CA ILE A 131 -7.42 -0.41 -5.51
C ILE A 131 -8.44 -0.97 -4.52
N LEU A 132 -9.58 -0.29 -4.33
CA LEU A 132 -10.66 -0.76 -3.45
C LEU A 132 -11.26 -2.08 -3.93
N HIS A 133 -11.43 -2.25 -5.24
CA HIS A 133 -11.87 -3.52 -5.82
C HIS A 133 -10.90 -4.64 -5.49
N LYS A 134 -9.60 -4.44 -5.72
CA LYS A 134 -8.55 -5.42 -5.36
C LYS A 134 -8.57 -5.73 -3.87
N PHE A 135 -8.76 -4.72 -3.02
CA PHE A 135 -8.81 -4.89 -1.57
C PHE A 135 -9.98 -5.78 -1.18
N LYS A 136 -11.18 -5.48 -1.70
CA LYS A 136 -12.39 -6.26 -1.46
C LYS A 136 -12.22 -7.72 -1.90
N THR A 137 -11.65 -7.95 -3.09
CA THR A 137 -11.36 -9.30 -3.59
C THR A 137 -10.41 -10.04 -2.65
N SER A 138 -9.25 -9.45 -2.34
CA SER A 138 -8.26 -10.08 -1.46
C SER A 138 -8.82 -10.36 -0.07
N TYR A 139 -9.53 -9.40 0.55
CA TYR A 139 -10.20 -9.57 1.84
C TYR A 139 -11.21 -10.73 1.81
N THR A 140 -12.04 -10.78 0.76
CA THR A 140 -13.10 -11.80 0.65
C THR A 140 -12.50 -13.20 0.51
N GLU A 141 -11.50 -13.35 -0.37
CA GLU A 141 -10.89 -14.65 -0.67
C GLU A 141 -10.00 -15.18 0.46
N ASN A 142 -9.27 -14.30 1.14
CA ASN A 142 -8.23 -14.70 2.09
C ASN A 142 -8.63 -14.58 3.56
N LEU A 143 -9.65 -13.78 3.89
CA LEU A 143 -10.11 -13.63 5.28
C LEU A 143 -11.57 -14.04 5.43
N TYR A 144 -12.51 -13.38 4.74
CA TYR A 144 -13.95 -13.58 4.97
C TYR A 144 -14.41 -15.01 4.71
N ASN A 145 -13.93 -15.64 3.63
CA ASN A 145 -14.30 -17.01 3.28
C ASN A 145 -13.50 -18.08 4.04
N LYS A 146 -12.49 -17.71 4.85
CA LYS A 146 -11.67 -18.67 5.60
C LYS A 146 -12.32 -19.01 6.92
N LYS A 147 -12.51 -20.30 7.19
CA LYS A 147 -13.00 -20.79 8.49
C LYS A 147 -11.96 -20.51 9.58
N GLY A 148 -12.40 -20.00 10.72
CA GLY A 148 -11.56 -19.84 11.92
C GLY A 148 -11.01 -18.43 12.14
N ILE A 149 -11.36 -17.47 11.28
CA ILE A 149 -11.28 -16.02 11.52
C ILE A 149 -12.69 -15.50 11.82
#